data_AF-A0A0W4ZM08-F1
#
_entry.id   AF-A0A0W4ZM08-F1
#
_cell.length_a   1.000
_cell.length_b   1.000
_cell.length_c   1.000
_cell.angle_alpha   90.00
_cell.angle_beta   90.00
_cell.angle_gamma   90.00
#
_symmetry.space_group_name_H-M   'P 1'
#
loop_
_entity.id
_entity.type
_entity.pdbx_description
1 polymer ?
#
loop_
_entity_poly.entity_id
_entity_poly.type
_entity_poly.pdbx_seq_one_letter_code
_entity_poly.pdbx_strand_id
1 'polypeptide(L)'
;MPLVVFTGYPSSGKTQRAHELKKALYDKIELDERKPSFQVVLINDESLGIKKDVYGNATKEKAARATMYSAVGRALNKNTIVLCDGMNYIKGYRYQLYCEAKNTGTSYCVIHCGTPINICREWNCERKSLGYPPDVFEELLMRYEEPNSLAKWDSPLFTVIYSDLSSPVDSIWEILSSKKMIKPNASTIVKPLPSSDYLFELNKITQKIIDTIIENQMNHGSESEIKIDSINKSITLSNNVTLSKLQSIRHRFINLNRIQTSSKSKIQEIFIDFLNSHLNEDIK
;
A
#
# COMPACT_ATOMS: atom_id res chain seq x y z
N MET A 1 -3.76 -7.36 2.47
CA MET A 1 -3.87 -7.87 3.85
C MET A 1 -2.61 -7.50 4.62
N PRO A 2 -2.62 -7.49 5.96
CA PRO A 2 -1.60 -6.78 6.73
C PRO A 2 -0.28 -7.54 6.91
N LEU A 3 0.81 -6.78 6.95
CA LEU A 3 2.05 -7.13 7.64
C LEU A 3 1.92 -6.77 9.12
N VAL A 4 2.08 -7.74 10.01
CA VAL A 4 2.07 -7.56 11.46
C VAL A 4 3.50 -7.74 11.98
N VAL A 5 4.07 -6.69 12.57
CA VAL A 5 5.44 -6.67 13.09
C VAL A 5 5.41 -6.70 14.61
N PHE A 6 6.02 -7.73 15.20
CA PHE A 6 6.22 -7.81 16.64
C PHE A 6 7.51 -7.12 17.04
N THR A 7 7.49 -6.32 18.09
CA THR A 7 8.66 -5.63 18.64
C THR A 7 8.61 -5.66 20.17
N GLY A 8 9.78 -5.63 20.80
CA GLY A 8 9.93 -5.77 22.24
C GLY A 8 11.35 -6.23 22.57
N TYR A 9 11.73 -6.15 23.84
CA TYR A 9 13.03 -6.60 24.32
C TYR A 9 13.35 -8.06 23.91
N PRO A 10 14.63 -8.46 23.84
CA PRO A 10 14.99 -9.86 23.73
C PRO A 10 14.26 -10.68 24.81
N SER A 11 13.77 -11.85 24.43
CA SER A 11 13.00 -12.75 25.31
C SER A 11 11.68 -12.21 25.88
N SER A 12 11.13 -11.09 25.41
CA SER A 12 9.86 -10.48 25.90
C SER A 12 8.55 -11.21 25.55
N GLY A 13 8.59 -12.50 25.21
CA GLY A 13 7.38 -13.26 24.86
C GLY A 13 6.81 -13.03 23.45
N LYS A 14 7.50 -12.30 22.55
CA LYS A 14 7.06 -12.04 21.17
C LYS A 14 6.61 -13.30 20.43
N THR A 15 7.44 -14.33 20.42
CA THR A 15 7.16 -15.60 19.74
C THR A 15 5.90 -16.29 20.28
N GLN A 16 5.71 -16.29 21.60
CA GLN A 16 4.48 -16.82 22.20
C GLN A 16 3.25 -16.07 21.71
N ARG A 17 3.27 -14.73 21.74
CA ARG A 17 2.16 -13.89 21.24
C ARG A 17 1.92 -14.06 19.75
N ALA A 18 2.97 -14.25 18.96
CA ALA A 18 2.87 -14.51 17.54
C ALA A 18 2.18 -15.86 17.25
N HIS A 19 2.48 -16.90 18.03
CA HIS A 19 1.79 -18.19 17.93
C HIS A 19 0.34 -18.14 18.41
N GLU A 20 0.05 -17.47 19.53
CA GLU A 20 -1.31 -17.24 20.02
C GLU A 20 -2.16 -16.53 18.96
N LEU A 21 -1.62 -15.45 18.38
CA LEU A 21 -2.29 -14.72 17.30
C LEU A 21 -2.46 -15.58 16.06
N LYS A 22 -1.42 -16.31 15.63
CA LYS A 22 -1.50 -17.21 14.48
C LYS A 22 -2.66 -18.19 14.66
N LYS A 23 -2.69 -18.91 15.79
CA LYS A 23 -3.73 -19.91 16.08
C LYS A 23 -5.12 -19.29 16.00
N ALA A 24 -5.33 -18.17 16.68
CA ALA A 24 -6.65 -17.57 16.73
C ALA A 24 -7.09 -16.97 15.39
N LEU A 25 -6.17 -16.47 14.56
CA LEU A 25 -6.47 -16.08 13.19
C LEU A 25 -6.88 -17.28 12.33
N TYR A 26 -6.21 -18.43 12.48
CA TYR A 26 -6.61 -19.67 11.80
C TYR A 26 -8.03 -20.08 12.19
N ASP A 27 -8.33 -20.13 13.49
CA ASP A 27 -9.65 -20.51 14.00
C ASP A 27 -10.75 -19.58 13.44
N LYS A 28 -10.51 -18.26 13.40
CA LYS A 28 -11.45 -17.27 12.84
C LYS A 28 -11.63 -17.42 11.32
N ILE A 29 -10.57 -17.75 10.58
CA ILE A 29 -10.64 -17.96 9.12
C ILE A 29 -11.43 -19.24 8.80
N GLU A 30 -11.26 -20.31 9.58
CA GLU A 30 -12.03 -21.55 9.40
C GLU A 30 -13.52 -21.38 9.70
N LEU A 31 -13.86 -20.53 10.67
CA LEU A 31 -15.24 -20.23 11.07
C LEU A 31 -15.98 -19.28 10.08
N ASP A 32 -15.28 -18.52 9.25
CA ASP A 32 -15.90 -17.54 8.34
C ASP A 32 -16.31 -18.18 7.00
N GLU A 33 -17.62 -18.42 6.82
CA GLU A 33 -18.21 -18.98 5.60
C GLU A 33 -18.01 -18.11 4.35
N ARG A 34 -17.64 -16.82 4.51
CA ARG A 34 -17.49 -15.86 3.38
C ARG A 34 -16.23 -16.06 2.54
N LYS A 35 -15.38 -17.05 2.86
CA LYS A 35 -14.22 -17.52 2.07
C LYS A 35 -13.44 -16.45 1.29
N PRO A 36 -12.88 -15.40 1.92
CA PRO A 36 -11.58 -14.99 1.46
C PRO A 36 -10.59 -16.07 1.90
N SER A 37 -10.00 -16.81 0.96
CA SER A 37 -8.93 -17.78 1.24
C SER A 37 -7.69 -17.04 1.73
N PHE A 38 -7.70 -16.58 2.99
CA PHE A 38 -6.58 -15.91 3.60
C PHE A 38 -5.61 -16.93 4.15
N GLN A 39 -4.33 -16.75 3.82
CA GLN A 39 -3.26 -17.55 4.40
C GLN A 39 -2.61 -16.76 5.55
N VAL A 40 -2.31 -17.43 6.66
CA VAL A 40 -1.55 -16.83 7.77
C VAL A 40 -0.17 -17.44 7.82
N VAL A 41 0.86 -16.63 7.55
CA VAL A 41 2.26 -17.07 7.54
C VAL A 41 2.98 -16.41 8.71
N LEU A 42 3.59 -17.24 9.57
CA LEU A 42 4.47 -16.78 10.63
C LEU A 42 5.91 -16.96 10.17
N ILE A 43 6.68 -15.87 10.20
CA ILE A 43 8.09 -15.83 9.86
C ILE A 43 8.83 -15.39 11.12
N ASN A 44 9.67 -16.27 11.63
CA ASN A 44 10.51 -16.02 12.80
C ASN A 44 11.94 -16.54 12.59
N ASP A 45 12.83 -16.23 13.53
CA ASP A 45 14.23 -16.67 13.46
C ASP A 45 14.34 -18.20 13.34
N GLU A 46 13.51 -18.95 14.07
CA GLU A 46 13.52 -20.42 14.08
C GLU A 46 13.14 -21.01 12.72
N SER A 47 12.09 -20.47 12.09
CA SER A 47 11.63 -20.88 10.75
C SER A 47 12.67 -20.62 9.66
N LEU A 48 13.59 -19.70 9.90
CA LEU A 48 14.67 -19.32 8.99
C LEU A 48 16.02 -19.94 9.37
N GLY A 49 16.08 -20.75 10.44
CA GLY A 49 17.33 -21.35 10.94
C GLY A 49 18.31 -20.33 11.51
N ILE A 50 17.85 -19.14 11.89
CA ILE A 50 18.66 -18.07 12.47
C ILE A 50 18.86 -18.36 13.96
N LYS A 51 20.10 -18.57 14.37
CA LYS A 51 20.47 -18.77 15.77
C LYS A 51 20.60 -17.44 16.51
N LYS A 52 20.42 -17.45 17.84
CA LYS A 52 20.44 -16.23 18.67
C LYS A 52 21.84 -15.63 18.89
N ASP A 53 22.89 -16.43 18.73
CA ASP A 53 24.29 -15.99 18.77
C ASP A 53 24.66 -15.06 17.60
N VAL A 54 23.92 -15.14 16.49
CA VAL A 54 24.11 -14.29 15.29
C VAL A 54 24.02 -12.80 15.63
N TYR A 55 23.21 -12.44 16.63
CA TYR A 55 23.03 -11.05 17.05
C TYR A 55 24.25 -10.45 17.77
N GLY A 56 25.22 -11.25 18.21
CA GLY A 56 26.49 -10.77 18.78
C GLY A 56 27.52 -10.32 17.74
N ASN A 57 27.23 -10.44 16.44
CA ASN A 57 28.14 -10.02 15.38
C ASN A 57 27.40 -9.18 14.33
N ALA A 58 27.81 -7.93 14.15
CA ALA A 58 27.14 -6.99 13.25
C ALA A 58 26.99 -7.49 11.79
N THR A 59 27.97 -8.22 11.26
CA THR A 59 27.91 -8.77 9.90
C THR A 59 26.90 -9.90 9.80
N LYS A 60 26.91 -10.83 10.76
CA LYS A 60 25.94 -11.94 10.80
C LYS A 60 24.53 -11.42 11.08
N GLU A 61 24.39 -10.45 11.99
CA GLU A 61 23.12 -9.80 12.29
C GLU A 61 22.53 -9.11 11.06
N LYS A 62 23.35 -8.37 10.30
CA LYS A 62 22.95 -7.76 9.03
C LYS A 62 22.43 -8.81 8.04
N ALA A 63 23.12 -9.95 7.94
CA ALA A 63 22.68 -11.06 7.10
C ALA A 63 21.35 -11.67 7.59
N ALA A 64 21.18 -11.88 8.91
CA ALA A 64 19.94 -12.37 9.50
C ALA A 64 18.75 -11.43 9.21
N ARG A 65 18.95 -10.12 9.38
CA ARG A 65 17.94 -9.11 9.03
C ARG A 65 17.60 -9.13 7.54
N ALA A 66 18.60 -9.27 6.67
CA ALA A 66 18.36 -9.38 5.23
C ALA A 66 17.57 -10.66 4.86
N THR A 67 17.86 -11.79 5.50
CA THR A 67 17.14 -13.06 5.32
C THR A 67 15.68 -12.92 5.73
N MET A 68 15.43 -12.36 6.92
CA MET A 68 14.07 -12.12 7.42
C MET A 68 13.30 -11.15 6.54
N TYR A 69 13.91 -10.02 6.15
CA TYR A 69 13.32 -9.06 5.21
C TYR A 69 12.93 -9.73 3.88
N SER A 70 13.83 -10.55 3.31
CA SER A 70 13.58 -11.26 2.05
C SER A 70 12.45 -12.28 2.19
N ALA A 71 12.36 -12.98 3.32
CA ALA A 71 11.29 -13.93 3.60
C ALA A 71 9.93 -13.23 3.72
N VAL A 72 9.88 -12.09 4.44
CA VAL A 72 8.70 -11.25 4.55
C VAL A 72 8.26 -10.73 3.18
N GLY A 73 9.17 -10.16 2.39
CA GLY A 73 8.87 -9.65 1.04
C GLY A 73 8.27 -10.73 0.12
N ARG A 74 8.78 -11.97 0.17
CA ARG A 74 8.23 -13.09 -0.61
C ARG A 74 6.84 -13.55 -0.15
N ALA A 75 6.56 -13.49 1.15
CA ALA A 75 5.28 -13.91 1.70
C ALA A 75 4.19 -12.84 1.56
N LEU A 76 4.58 -11.56 1.42
CA LEU A 76 3.63 -10.46 1.32
C LEU A 76 2.85 -10.49 0.00
N ASN A 77 1.53 -10.60 0.13
CA ASN A 77 0.61 -10.44 -0.98
C ASN A 77 -0.75 -9.96 -0.46
N LYS A 78 -1.70 -9.73 -1.38
CA LYS A 78 -3.03 -9.20 -1.01
C LYS A 78 -3.87 -10.19 -0.20
N ASN A 79 -3.55 -11.48 -0.21
CA ASN A 79 -4.34 -12.57 0.37
C ASN A 79 -3.65 -13.24 1.58
N THR A 80 -2.51 -12.72 2.03
CA THR A 80 -1.72 -13.33 3.11
C THR A 80 -1.57 -12.34 4.26
N ILE A 81 -1.80 -12.81 5.48
CA ILE A 81 -1.44 -12.12 6.72
C ILE A 81 -0.05 -12.62 7.10
N VAL A 82 0.93 -11.72 7.09
CA VAL A 82 2.32 -12.06 7.42
C VAL A 82 2.59 -11.60 8.85
N LEU A 83 2.90 -12.54 9.74
CA LEU A 83 3.33 -12.28 11.10
C LEU A 83 4.86 -12.32 11.14
N CYS A 84 5.49 -11.17 11.34
CA CYS A 84 6.93 -11.03 11.43
C CYS A 84 7.37 -11.04 12.91
N ASP A 85 7.73 -12.22 13.40
CA ASP A 85 8.30 -12.43 14.74
C ASP A 85 9.83 -12.42 14.66
N GLY A 86 10.38 -11.23 14.54
CA GLY A 86 11.81 -10.98 14.62
C GLY A 86 12.16 -10.13 15.83
N MET A 87 13.45 -9.81 15.96
CA MET A 87 13.86 -8.85 16.99
C MET A 87 13.26 -7.46 16.77
N ASN A 88 13.22 -6.97 15.51
CA ASN A 88 12.57 -5.72 15.09
C ASN A 88 12.86 -4.47 15.99
N TYR A 89 13.99 -4.51 16.68
CA TYR A 89 14.35 -3.62 17.79
C TYR A 89 14.82 -2.23 17.36
N ILE A 90 15.35 -2.09 16.14
CA ILE A 90 15.76 -0.79 15.61
C ILE A 90 14.67 -0.19 14.73
N LYS A 91 14.43 1.11 14.90
CA LYS A 91 13.47 1.92 14.15
C LYS A 91 13.72 1.85 12.65
N GLY A 92 15.00 1.90 12.24
CA GLY A 92 15.39 1.84 10.83
C GLY A 92 14.92 0.55 10.13
N TYR A 93 14.93 -0.58 10.83
CA TYR A 93 14.49 -1.87 10.28
C TYR A 93 12.96 -1.97 10.24
N ARG A 94 12.26 -1.47 11.26
CA ARG A 94 10.79 -1.36 11.23
C ARG A 94 10.32 -0.46 10.08
N TYR A 95 11.03 0.64 9.81
CA TYR A 95 10.75 1.51 8.67
C TYR A 95 10.94 0.80 7.33
N GLN A 96 11.96 -0.04 7.19
CA GLN A 96 12.16 -0.87 5.99
C GLN A 96 10.97 -1.82 5.76
N LEU A 97 10.52 -2.52 6.81
CA LEU A 97 9.35 -3.41 6.73
C LEU A 97 8.06 -2.64 6.38
N TYR A 98 7.88 -1.43 6.93
CA TYR A 98 6.77 -0.55 6.57
C TYR A 98 6.82 -0.13 5.09
N CYS A 99 8.00 0.26 4.58
CA CYS A 99 8.18 0.58 3.17
C CYS A 99 7.83 -0.61 2.27
N GLU A 100 8.25 -1.82 2.63
CA GLU A 100 7.93 -3.05 1.90
C GLU A 100 6.41 -3.29 1.87
N ALA A 101 5.75 -3.21 3.03
CA ALA A 101 4.29 -3.35 3.10
C ALA A 101 3.57 -2.30 2.24
N LYS A 102 4.05 -1.06 2.24
CA LYS A 102 3.52 0.04 1.44
C LYS A 102 3.70 -0.19 -0.06
N ASN A 103 4.88 -0.68 -0.48
CA ASN A 103 5.18 -1.00 -1.87
C ASN A 103 4.25 -2.10 -2.41
N THR A 104 3.96 -3.11 -1.59
CA THR A 104 3.04 -4.21 -1.94
C THR A 104 1.55 -3.81 -1.83
N GLY A 105 1.26 -2.59 -1.36
CA GLY A 105 -0.12 -2.12 -1.16
C GLY A 105 -0.85 -2.85 -0.03
N THR A 106 -0.10 -3.31 0.96
CA THR A 106 -0.57 -4.01 2.16
C THR A 106 -0.63 -3.08 3.36
N SER A 107 -1.54 -3.36 4.30
CA SER A 107 -1.58 -2.66 5.58
C SER A 107 -0.39 -3.06 6.45
N TYR A 108 -0.04 -2.22 7.41
CA TYR A 108 1.08 -2.44 8.32
C TYR A 108 0.64 -2.17 9.75
N CYS A 109 1.04 -3.04 10.68
CA CYS A 109 0.69 -2.95 12.09
C CYS A 109 1.91 -3.30 12.95
N VAL A 110 2.14 -2.52 14.00
CA VAL A 110 3.15 -2.82 15.04
C VAL A 110 2.45 -3.33 16.28
N ILE A 111 2.89 -4.47 16.81
CA ILE A 111 2.51 -5.01 18.11
C ILE A 111 3.72 -4.91 19.04
N HIS A 112 3.62 -4.09 20.08
CA HIS A 112 4.65 -3.93 21.08
C HIS A 112 4.43 -4.91 22.24
N CYS A 113 5.40 -5.76 22.53
CA CYS A 113 5.42 -6.66 23.68
C CYS A 113 6.10 -5.95 24.85
N GLY A 114 5.30 -5.33 25.73
CA GLY A 114 5.73 -4.60 26.91
C GLY A 114 6.02 -5.54 28.08
N THR A 115 7.25 -6.06 28.14
CA THR A 115 7.73 -6.87 29.27
C THR A 115 8.86 -6.13 29.99
N PRO A 116 8.81 -5.99 31.34
CA PRO A 116 9.92 -5.44 32.10
C PRO A 116 11.25 -6.16 31.86
N ILE A 117 12.36 -5.42 31.93
CA ILE A 117 13.71 -5.94 31.64
C ILE A 117 14.09 -7.09 32.59
N ASN A 118 13.75 -6.99 33.87
CA ASN A 118 14.04 -8.04 34.86
C ASN A 118 13.38 -9.36 34.48
N ILE A 119 12.13 -9.33 34.04
CA ILE A 119 11.39 -10.52 33.60
C ILE A 119 11.98 -11.08 32.31
N CYS A 120 12.34 -10.19 31.36
CA CYS A 120 13.02 -10.63 30.13
C CYS A 120 14.34 -11.35 30.45
N ARG A 121 15.08 -10.88 31.46
CA ARG A 121 16.34 -11.48 31.91
C ARG A 121 16.09 -12.85 32.57
N GLU A 122 15.09 -12.95 33.45
CA GLU A 122 14.66 -14.22 34.05
C GLU A 122 14.29 -15.25 32.97
N TRP A 123 13.40 -14.90 32.05
CA TRP A 123 13.00 -15.78 30.94
C TRP A 123 14.16 -16.14 30.01
N ASN A 124 15.13 -15.24 29.82
CA ASN A 124 16.32 -15.57 29.05
C ASN A 124 17.19 -16.62 29.75
N CYS A 125 17.38 -16.49 31.07
CA CYS A 125 18.12 -17.46 31.88
C CYS A 125 17.43 -18.83 31.91
N GLU A 126 16.10 -18.87 32.05
CA GLU A 126 15.31 -20.11 32.05
C GLU A 126 15.47 -20.91 30.75
N ARG A 127 15.64 -20.22 29.61
CA ARG A 127 15.82 -20.83 28.29
C ARG A 127 17.19 -21.47 28.08
N LYS A 128 18.17 -21.22 28.95
CA LYS A 128 19.52 -21.80 28.89
C LYS A 128 20.12 -21.66 27.48
N SER A 129 20.41 -22.77 26.80
CA SER A 129 21.02 -22.81 25.45
C SER A 129 20.12 -22.28 24.33
N LEU A 130 18.81 -22.11 24.57
CA LEU A 130 17.87 -21.52 23.61
C LEU A 130 17.74 -20.00 23.80
N GLY A 131 18.29 -19.46 24.89
CA GLY A 131 18.32 -18.03 25.17
C GLY A 131 19.41 -17.30 24.36
N TYR A 132 19.40 -15.98 24.47
CA TYR A 132 20.50 -15.15 23.99
C TYR A 132 21.70 -15.30 24.93
N PRO A 133 22.95 -15.35 24.41
CA PRO A 133 24.14 -15.23 25.26
C PRO A 133 24.05 -13.98 26.16
N PRO A 134 24.50 -14.03 27.43
CA PRO A 134 24.27 -12.94 28.39
C PRO A 134 24.81 -11.57 27.94
N ASP A 135 25.99 -11.55 27.35
CA ASP A 135 26.63 -10.37 26.76
C ASP A 135 25.82 -9.81 25.59
N VAL A 136 25.40 -10.69 24.67
CA VAL A 136 24.54 -10.32 23.53
C VAL A 136 23.18 -9.80 23.99
N PHE A 137 22.61 -10.40 25.04
CA PHE A 137 21.32 -9.97 25.60
C PHE A 137 21.37 -8.54 26.13
N GLU A 138 22.37 -8.20 26.93
CA GLU A 138 22.54 -6.84 27.47
C GLU A 138 22.84 -5.82 26.36
N GLU A 139 23.64 -6.18 25.35
CA GLU A 139 23.87 -5.31 24.18
C GLU A 139 22.55 -5.04 23.43
N LEU A 140 21.73 -6.07 23.22
CA LEU A 140 20.44 -5.94 22.54
C LEU A 140 19.44 -5.08 23.32
N LEU A 141 19.46 -5.14 24.66
CA LEU A 141 18.66 -4.25 25.50
C LEU A 141 19.05 -2.78 25.29
N MET A 142 20.35 -2.48 25.31
CA MET A 142 20.87 -1.12 25.14
C MET A 142 20.59 -0.54 23.73
N ARG A 143 20.48 -1.42 22.73
CA ARG A 143 20.20 -1.04 21.34
C ARG A 143 18.70 -0.99 21.01
N TYR A 144 17.82 -1.37 21.94
CA TYR A 144 16.38 -1.39 21.69
C TYR A 144 15.81 0.02 21.57
N GLU A 145 15.18 0.31 20.45
CA GLU A 145 14.48 1.56 20.18
C GLU A 145 12.97 1.33 20.24
N GLU A 146 12.34 1.80 21.31
CA GLU A 146 10.90 1.68 21.49
C GLU A 146 10.10 2.26 20.31
N PRO A 147 8.97 1.63 19.93
CA PRO A 147 8.10 2.15 18.88
C PRO A 147 7.58 3.55 19.21
N ASN A 148 7.72 4.48 18.27
CA ASN A 148 7.34 5.87 18.52
C ASN A 148 5.86 6.14 18.20
N SER A 149 5.06 6.38 19.24
CA SER A 149 3.62 6.70 19.13
C SER A 149 3.30 7.93 18.26
N LEU A 150 4.22 8.89 18.13
CA LEU A 150 4.05 10.09 17.30
C LEU A 150 4.20 9.80 15.81
N ALA A 151 4.97 8.77 15.45
CA ALA A 151 5.17 8.39 14.07
C ALA A 151 4.05 7.41 13.66
N LYS A 152 3.11 7.84 12.83
CA LYS A 152 1.97 7.00 12.40
C LYS A 152 2.36 5.59 11.92
N TRP A 153 3.51 5.45 11.26
CA TRP A 153 4.02 4.18 10.77
C TRP A 153 4.74 3.35 11.84
N ASP A 154 5.21 3.95 12.93
CA ASP A 154 5.93 3.26 14.02
C ASP A 154 5.08 3.17 15.30
N SER A 155 3.90 3.78 15.31
CA SER A 155 3.00 3.82 16.45
C SER A 155 2.48 2.42 16.73
N PRO A 156 2.66 1.89 17.95
CA PRO A 156 2.18 0.56 18.29
C PRO A 156 0.64 0.58 18.27
N LEU A 157 0.05 -0.22 17.38
CA LEU A 157 -1.40 -0.35 17.32
C LEU A 157 -1.92 -1.11 18.55
N PHE A 158 -1.12 -2.06 19.04
CA PHE A 158 -1.37 -2.80 20.26
C PHE A 158 -0.10 -2.85 21.10
N THR A 159 -0.27 -2.70 22.41
CA THR A 159 0.76 -2.99 23.41
C THR A 159 0.25 -4.13 24.27
N VAL A 160 0.96 -5.26 24.25
CA VAL A 160 0.64 -6.45 25.03
C VAL A 160 1.54 -6.49 26.24
N ILE A 161 0.95 -6.42 27.44
CA ILE A 161 1.70 -6.49 28.69
C ILE A 161 1.98 -7.96 29.02
N TYR A 162 3.14 -8.23 29.59
CA TYR A 162 3.54 -9.60 29.98
C TYR A 162 2.55 -10.30 30.93
N SER A 163 1.87 -9.53 31.80
CA SER A 163 0.91 -10.01 32.79
C SER A 163 -0.46 -10.34 32.19
N ASP A 164 -0.76 -9.88 30.98
CA ASP A 164 -2.06 -10.06 30.39
C ASP A 164 -2.22 -11.49 29.87
N LEU A 165 -3.13 -12.26 30.47
CA LEU A 165 -3.39 -13.64 30.03
C LEU A 165 -4.15 -13.70 28.70
N SER A 166 -4.90 -12.65 28.36
CA SER A 166 -5.66 -12.54 27.11
C SER A 166 -4.98 -11.61 26.12
N SER A 167 -4.45 -12.17 25.03
CA SER A 167 -4.00 -11.37 23.87
C SER A 167 -5.22 -10.66 23.23
N PRO A 168 -5.11 -9.41 22.75
CA PRO A 168 -6.23 -8.63 22.17
C PRO A 168 -6.58 -9.12 20.75
N VAL A 169 -6.76 -10.44 20.60
CA VAL A 169 -6.96 -11.13 19.33
C VAL A 169 -8.20 -10.62 18.60
N ASP A 170 -9.33 -10.47 19.29
CA ASP A 170 -10.57 -10.05 18.66
C ASP A 170 -10.46 -8.62 18.09
N SER A 171 -9.86 -7.70 18.86
CA SER A 171 -9.60 -6.34 18.39
C SER A 171 -8.62 -6.32 17.22
N ILE A 172 -7.58 -7.17 17.25
CA ILE A 172 -6.66 -7.34 16.12
C ILE A 172 -7.47 -7.84 14.91
N TRP A 173 -8.24 -8.91 15.05
CA TRP A 173 -9.02 -9.51 13.98
C TRP A 173 -9.98 -8.51 13.33
N GLU A 174 -10.73 -7.73 14.11
CA GLU A 174 -11.63 -6.71 13.58
C GLU A 174 -10.89 -5.69 12.73
N ILE A 175 -9.74 -5.19 13.19
CA ILE A 175 -8.94 -4.22 12.44
C ILE A 175 -8.37 -4.85 11.17
N LEU A 176 -7.80 -6.07 11.25
CA LEU A 176 -7.23 -6.76 10.10
C LEU A 176 -8.32 -7.10 9.05
N SER A 177 -9.54 -7.41 9.50
CA SER A 177 -10.69 -7.75 8.66
C SER A 177 -11.40 -6.52 8.09
N SER A 178 -11.31 -5.37 8.77
CA SER A 178 -11.87 -4.12 8.30
C SER A 178 -11.12 -3.65 7.03
N LYS A 179 -11.78 -3.75 5.87
CA LYS A 179 -11.22 -3.45 4.54
C LYS A 179 -10.92 -1.96 4.30
N LYS A 180 -10.32 -1.22 5.25
CA LYS A 180 -9.74 0.10 4.95
C LYS A 180 -8.46 -0.12 4.15
N MET A 181 -8.62 -0.32 2.84
CA MET A 181 -7.49 -0.33 1.90
C MET A 181 -6.74 1.00 2.03
N ILE A 182 -5.46 0.93 2.42
CA ILE A 182 -4.57 2.08 2.32
C ILE A 182 -4.45 2.37 0.82
N LYS A 183 -4.94 3.53 0.38
CA LYS A 183 -4.76 3.96 -1.01
C LYS A 183 -3.24 4.05 -1.25
N PRO A 184 -2.67 3.28 -2.20
CA PRO A 184 -1.25 3.37 -2.48
C PRO A 184 -0.89 4.80 -2.87
N ASN A 185 0.28 5.27 -2.44
CA ASN A 185 0.75 6.61 -2.80
C ASN A 185 0.80 6.73 -4.33
N ALA A 186 0.29 7.84 -4.87
CA ALA A 186 0.27 8.07 -6.32
C ALA A 186 1.67 8.00 -6.98
N SER A 187 2.73 8.21 -6.19
CA SER A 187 4.13 8.11 -6.62
C SER A 187 4.67 6.68 -6.77
N THR A 188 4.03 5.67 -6.17
CA THR A 188 4.45 4.25 -6.24
C THR A 188 3.58 3.42 -7.18
N ILE A 189 2.51 4.01 -7.72
CA ILE A 189 1.74 3.39 -8.79
C ILE A 189 2.55 3.57 -10.08
N VAL A 190 3.16 2.48 -10.57
CA VAL A 190 3.68 2.44 -11.93
C VAL A 190 2.50 2.71 -12.85
N LYS A 191 2.41 3.95 -13.35
CA LYS A 191 1.44 4.28 -14.39
C LYS A 191 1.76 3.35 -15.57
N PRO A 192 0.78 2.59 -16.10
CA PRO A 192 1.04 1.76 -17.27
C PRO A 192 1.68 2.63 -18.34
N LEU A 193 2.80 2.16 -18.91
CA LEU A 193 3.47 2.86 -20.00
C LEU A 193 2.40 3.19 -21.04
N PRO A 194 2.33 4.44 -21.53
CA PRO A 194 1.47 4.72 -22.66
C PRO A 194 1.81 3.74 -23.75
N SER A 195 0.79 3.01 -24.23
CA SER A 195 0.90 2.28 -25.49
C SER A 195 1.53 3.25 -26.49
N SER A 196 2.56 2.82 -27.22
CA SER A 196 3.36 3.67 -28.12
C SER A 196 2.52 4.56 -29.05
N ASP A 197 1.26 4.20 -29.26
CA ASP A 197 0.31 4.85 -30.15
C ASP A 197 -0.72 5.81 -29.46
N TYR A 198 -0.69 5.96 -28.13
CA TYR A 198 -1.71 6.75 -27.42
C TYR A 198 -1.73 8.23 -27.85
N LEU A 199 -0.55 8.86 -27.94
CA LEU A 199 -0.46 10.26 -28.35
C LEU A 199 -0.92 10.46 -29.79
N PHE A 200 -0.66 9.48 -30.66
CA PHE A 200 -1.13 9.50 -32.05
C PHE A 200 -2.65 9.37 -32.12
N GLU A 201 -3.22 8.41 -31.40
CA GLU A 201 -4.68 8.21 -31.29
C GLU A 201 -5.39 9.43 -30.68
N LEU A 202 -4.83 10.02 -29.63
CA LEU A 202 -5.34 11.25 -29.01
C LEU A 202 -5.40 12.41 -30.02
N ASN A 203 -4.32 12.62 -30.77
CA ASN A 203 -4.27 13.66 -31.79
C ASN A 203 -5.27 13.41 -32.93
N LYS A 204 -5.35 12.16 -33.40
CA LYS A 204 -6.26 11.76 -34.48
C LYS A 204 -7.73 11.94 -34.11
N ILE A 205 -8.11 11.50 -32.91
CA ILE A 205 -9.49 11.58 -32.41
C ILE A 205 -9.90 13.03 -32.19
N THR A 206 -9.05 13.83 -31.53
CA THR A 206 -9.37 15.23 -31.24
C THR A 206 -9.47 16.08 -32.51
N GLN A 207 -8.61 15.82 -33.50
CA GLN A 207 -8.69 16.51 -34.79
C GLN A 207 -9.98 16.15 -35.54
N LYS A 208 -10.35 14.86 -35.60
CA LYS A 208 -11.60 14.42 -36.24
C LYS A 208 -12.83 15.13 -35.66
N ILE A 209 -12.87 15.36 -34.35
CA ILE A 209 -13.96 16.08 -33.68
C ILE A 209 -13.99 17.55 -34.09
N ILE A 210 -12.83 18.22 -34.18
CA ILE A 210 -12.75 19.60 -34.67
C ILE A 210 -13.24 19.70 -36.11
N ASP A 211 -12.82 18.78 -36.99
CA ASP A 211 -13.21 18.79 -38.39
C ASP A 211 -14.73 18.62 -38.52
N THR A 212 -15.32 17.73 -37.71
CA THR A 212 -16.79 17.53 -37.64
C THR A 212 -17.52 18.80 -37.16
N ILE A 213 -16.92 19.57 -36.24
CA ILE A 213 -17.49 20.84 -35.78
C ILE A 213 -17.51 21.88 -36.90
N ILE A 214 -16.42 21.99 -37.64
CA ILE A 214 -16.28 22.96 -38.74
C ILE A 214 -17.22 22.62 -39.90
N GLU A 215 -17.28 21.35 -40.30
CA GLU A 215 -18.20 20.89 -41.36
C GLU A 215 -19.66 21.19 -41.01
N ASN A 216 -20.05 20.96 -39.75
CA ASN A 216 -21.42 21.29 -39.30
C ASN A 216 -21.69 22.80 -39.25
N GLN A 217 -20.72 23.61 -38.82
CA GLN A 217 -20.87 25.07 -38.84
C GLN A 217 -21.03 25.63 -40.26
N MET A 218 -20.34 25.04 -41.24
CA MET A 218 -20.49 25.42 -42.66
C MET A 218 -21.86 25.04 -43.24
N ASN A 219 -22.44 23.92 -42.82
CA ASN A 219 -23.67 23.39 -43.39
C ASN A 219 -24.95 23.90 -42.70
N HIS A 220 -24.91 24.15 -41.39
CA HIS A 220 -26.11 24.38 -40.56
C HIS A 220 -26.12 25.69 -39.76
N GLY A 221 -25.06 26.51 -39.84
CA GLY A 221 -25.00 27.82 -39.17
C GLY A 221 -24.63 27.77 -37.69
N SER A 222 -24.77 28.92 -37.02
CA SER A 222 -24.10 29.25 -35.74
C SER A 222 -24.64 28.54 -34.49
N GLU A 223 -25.86 28.03 -34.53
CA GLU A 223 -26.52 27.33 -33.41
C GLU A 223 -26.89 25.92 -33.86
N SER A 224 -26.13 24.93 -33.40
CA SER A 224 -26.40 23.53 -33.71
C SER A 224 -25.96 22.60 -32.58
N GLU A 225 -26.77 21.57 -32.34
CA GLU A 225 -26.36 20.41 -31.56
C GLU A 225 -25.71 19.40 -32.49
N ILE A 226 -24.41 19.19 -32.33
CA ILE A 226 -23.68 18.20 -33.12
C ILE A 226 -23.74 16.87 -32.38
N LYS A 227 -24.49 15.92 -32.94
CA LYS A 227 -24.49 14.53 -32.48
C LYS A 227 -23.31 13.79 -33.12
N ILE A 228 -22.45 13.21 -32.29
CA ILE A 228 -21.33 12.39 -32.75
C ILE A 228 -21.79 10.93 -32.68
N ASP A 229 -22.12 10.33 -33.82
CA ASP A 229 -22.73 8.98 -33.96
C ASP A 229 -22.05 7.83 -33.20
N SER A 230 -20.84 8.03 -32.71
CA SER A 230 -20.08 7.03 -31.95
C SER A 230 -20.41 7.01 -30.44
N ILE A 231 -20.99 8.08 -29.88
CA ILE A 231 -21.27 8.25 -28.45
C ILE A 231 -22.58 9.04 -28.28
N ASN A 232 -23.44 8.66 -27.33
CA ASN A 232 -24.66 9.40 -26.97
C ASN A 232 -24.37 10.75 -26.26
N LYS A 233 -23.45 11.56 -26.78
CA LYS A 233 -23.13 12.91 -26.28
C LYS A 233 -23.15 13.90 -27.44
N SER A 234 -23.74 15.06 -27.19
CA SER A 234 -23.79 16.18 -28.12
C SER A 234 -22.80 17.27 -27.73
N ILE A 235 -22.30 17.98 -28.74
CA ILE A 235 -21.60 19.26 -28.56
C ILE A 235 -22.62 20.35 -28.81
N THR A 236 -22.78 21.25 -27.85
CA THR A 236 -23.70 22.39 -27.96
C THR A 236 -22.88 23.62 -28.34
N LEU A 237 -23.14 24.18 -29.52
CA LEU A 237 -22.52 25.41 -29.98
C LEU A 237 -23.51 26.57 -29.82
N SER A 238 -23.18 27.51 -28.94
CA SER A 238 -24.01 28.69 -28.66
C SER A 238 -23.72 29.84 -29.63
N ASN A 239 -22.57 29.81 -30.31
CA ASN A 239 -22.08 30.83 -31.24
C ASN A 239 -21.13 30.21 -32.26
N ASN A 240 -20.84 30.93 -33.35
CA ASN A 240 -19.76 30.56 -34.27
C ASN A 240 -18.41 30.62 -33.54
N VAL A 241 -17.72 29.47 -33.52
CA VAL A 241 -16.40 29.32 -32.89
C VAL A 241 -15.33 29.35 -33.97
N THR A 242 -14.30 30.16 -33.79
CA THR A 242 -13.18 30.21 -34.74
C THR A 242 -12.31 28.96 -34.64
N LEU A 243 -11.73 28.52 -35.77
CA LEU A 243 -10.76 27.42 -35.82
C LEU A 243 -9.61 27.63 -34.82
N SER A 244 -9.14 28.87 -34.67
CA SER A 244 -8.06 29.23 -33.73
C SER A 244 -8.44 28.94 -32.27
N LYS A 245 -9.69 29.20 -31.86
CA LYS A 245 -10.18 28.90 -30.51
C LYS A 245 -10.27 27.39 -30.29
N LEU A 246 -10.81 26.63 -31.27
CA LEU A 246 -10.89 25.17 -31.19
C LEU A 246 -9.50 24.52 -31.10
N GLN A 247 -8.53 24.97 -31.90
CA GLN A 247 -7.15 24.49 -31.86
C GLN A 247 -6.46 24.84 -30.52
N SER A 248 -6.73 26.02 -29.96
CA SER A 248 -6.22 26.42 -28.64
C SER A 248 -6.76 25.51 -27.53
N ILE A 249 -8.07 25.23 -27.51
CA ILE A 249 -8.69 24.31 -26.55
C ILE A 249 -8.12 22.89 -26.70
N ARG A 250 -7.92 22.43 -27.95
CA ARG A 250 -7.28 21.13 -28.24
C ARG A 250 -5.85 21.04 -27.71
N HIS A 251 -5.03 22.07 -27.94
CA HIS A 251 -3.66 22.10 -27.42
C HIS A 251 -3.64 22.03 -25.89
N ARG A 252 -4.54 22.76 -25.21
CA ARG A 252 -4.69 22.68 -23.75
C ARG A 252 -5.09 21.27 -23.29
N PHE A 253 -6.03 20.63 -23.99
CA PHE A 253 -6.46 19.27 -23.69
C PHE A 253 -5.35 18.23 -23.86
N ILE A 254 -4.59 18.30 -24.96
CA ILE A 254 -3.48 17.38 -25.23
C ILE A 254 -2.39 17.52 -24.17
N ASN A 255 -2.05 18.75 -23.79
CA ASN A 255 -1.05 19.00 -22.75
C ASN A 255 -1.46 18.42 -21.39
N LEU A 256 -2.74 18.52 -21.02
CA LEU A 256 -3.27 17.95 -19.78
C LEU A 256 -3.32 16.42 -19.79
N ASN A 257 -3.56 15.81 -20.96
CA ASN A 257 -3.78 14.37 -21.09
C ASN A 257 -2.60 13.61 -21.71
N ARG A 258 -1.43 14.25 -21.86
CA ARG A 258 -0.21 13.64 -22.45
C ARG A 258 0.28 12.39 -21.72
N ILE A 259 0.00 12.29 -20.42
CA ILE A 259 0.52 11.23 -19.52
C ILE A 259 -0.60 10.26 -19.09
N GLN A 260 -1.87 10.60 -19.31
CA GLN A 260 -2.99 9.72 -18.96
C GLN A 260 -3.20 8.69 -20.05
N THR A 261 -3.35 7.41 -19.70
CA THR A 261 -3.72 6.36 -20.65
C THR A 261 -5.20 6.06 -20.52
N SER A 262 -5.96 6.35 -21.58
CA SER A 262 -7.41 6.16 -21.64
C SER A 262 -7.78 5.37 -22.89
N SER A 263 -8.88 4.61 -22.86
CA SER A 263 -9.41 3.94 -24.04
C SER A 263 -9.98 4.94 -25.05
N LYS A 264 -10.02 4.57 -26.35
CA LYS A 264 -10.47 5.45 -27.45
C LYS A 264 -11.83 6.11 -27.19
N SER A 265 -12.81 5.34 -26.72
CA SER A 265 -14.14 5.85 -26.39
C SER A 265 -14.12 6.88 -25.25
N LYS A 266 -13.28 6.66 -24.22
CA LYS A 266 -13.13 7.60 -23.12
C LYS A 266 -12.44 8.90 -23.56
N ILE A 267 -11.47 8.83 -24.47
CA ILE A 267 -10.81 10.04 -25.01
C ILE A 267 -11.85 10.96 -25.67
N GLN A 268 -12.74 10.40 -26.47
CA GLN A 268 -13.82 11.15 -27.13
C GLN A 268 -14.76 11.78 -26.10
N GLU A 269 -15.24 11.00 -25.12
CA GLU A 269 -16.14 11.50 -24.07
C GLU A 269 -15.54 12.66 -23.29
N ILE A 270 -14.30 12.50 -22.82
CA ILE A 270 -13.63 13.50 -21.99
C ILE A 270 -13.33 14.76 -22.82
N PHE A 271 -12.99 14.62 -24.11
CA PHE A 271 -12.76 15.77 -24.98
C PHE A 271 -14.05 16.55 -25.27
N ILE A 272 -15.17 15.86 -25.49
CA ILE A 272 -16.49 16.49 -25.68
C ILE A 272 -16.89 17.29 -24.43
N ASP A 273 -16.75 16.69 -23.25
CA ASP A 273 -17.06 17.37 -21.98
C ASP A 273 -16.16 18.60 -21.77
N PHE A 274 -14.87 18.48 -22.12
CA PHE A 274 -13.90 19.56 -22.04
C PHE A 274 -14.21 20.70 -23.03
N LEU A 275 -14.66 20.37 -24.24
CA LEU A 275 -15.12 21.37 -25.21
C LEU A 275 -16.37 22.08 -24.68
N ASN A 276 -17.39 21.35 -24.24
CA ASN A 276 -18.62 21.94 -23.71
C ASN A 276 -18.36 22.82 -22.48
N SER A 277 -17.39 22.49 -21.63
CA SER A 277 -17.04 23.36 -20.49
C SER A 277 -16.38 24.67 -20.93
N HIS A 278 -15.46 24.63 -21.90
CA HIS A 278 -14.69 25.80 -22.33
C HIS A 278 -15.40 26.66 -23.40
N LEU A 279 -16.41 26.12 -24.07
CA LEU A 279 -17.23 26.85 -25.03
C LEU A 279 -18.43 27.55 -24.36
N ASN A 280 -18.90 27.04 -23.22
CA ASN A 280 -20.01 27.64 -22.45
C ASN A 280 -19.55 28.62 -21.35
N GLU A 281 -18.25 28.77 -21.11
CA GLU A 281 -17.71 29.74 -20.14
C GLU A 281 -17.95 31.21 -20.55
N ASP A 282 -18.24 31.48 -21.82
CA ASP A 282 -18.46 32.83 -22.36
C ASP A 282 -19.94 33.33 -22.19
N ILE A 283 -20.80 32.63 -21.43
CA ILE A 283 -22.22 32.98 -21.15
C ILE A 283 -22.43 33.48 -19.70
N LYS A 284 -21.39 33.96 -19.02
CA LYS A 284 -21.53 34.61 -17.70
C LYS A 284 -21.10 36.07 -17.70
#